data_AF-A0A521SUZ3-F1
#
_entry.id   AF-A0A521SUZ3-F1
#
_cell.length_a   1.000
_cell.length_b   1.000
_cell.length_c   1.000
_cell.angle_alpha   90.00
_cell.angle_beta   90.00
_cell.angle_gamma   90.00
#
_symmetry.space_group_name_H-M   'P 1'
#
loop_
_entity.id
_entity.type
_entity.pdbx_description
1 polymer ?
#
loop_
_entity_poly.entity_id
_entity_poly.type
_entity_poly.pdbx_seq_one_letter_code
_entity_poly.pdbx_strand_id
1 'polypeptide(L)'
;MATLPVDERRIIDQFGPHLSGTVSERQGAAADERLVKTHCCFCGQQCGIQLKVRGNDVVGFEPWYDFPFNRGMLCPKGVKRYLQGAHPDRLLTAFRRDASAAGGFSPMPYGEAISRVAAEVSRLQSAHGASSVGVLSGASLTTEKAYLMGKFARVCLRTPYIDYNGRLCMVSAGAGNKKAFGIDRGANPWDDMLGTEVIWAAGSNVAECSPITTNYFWQAREQGAKIIIQDPRITPIARTCDLYLPVKPGRDAALFAGVLQILIERDWLDHAFINAHTSGFDAVAEYCREWTLARTADVTGVPQKSLMQAAEWWGTAKSSFMLHARGIEHHSNGVQNVLGAINLVLATGRIGKPLCGYSTIVGQANGQGGREHGQKCDQLPGWRDISNPEHRKYIAGVWGIDEAELPGPGVD
;
A
#
# COMPACT_ATOMS: atom_id res chain seq x y z
N MET A 1 8.25 23.10 13.43
CA MET A 1 8.84 21.82 13.87
C MET A 1 8.35 21.54 15.28
N ALA A 2 7.90 20.33 15.58
CA ALA A 2 7.49 19.96 16.93
C ALA A 2 8.72 19.88 17.83
N THR A 3 8.69 20.51 19.00
CA THR A 3 9.74 20.37 20.03
C THR A 3 9.53 19.04 20.73
N LEU A 4 10.59 18.22 20.83
CA LEU A 4 10.51 16.97 21.59
C LEU A 4 10.26 17.30 23.08
N PRO A 5 9.32 16.62 23.75
CA PRO A 5 9.00 16.89 25.16
C PRO A 5 10.09 16.38 26.13
N VAL A 6 11.10 15.69 25.62
CA VAL A 6 12.22 15.11 26.36
C VAL A 6 13.51 15.31 25.58
N ASP A 7 14.63 15.35 26.30
CA ASP A 7 15.97 15.42 25.71
C ASP A 7 16.26 14.21 24.82
N GLU A 8 16.79 14.46 23.62
CA GLU A 8 17.08 13.42 22.62
C GLU A 8 18.08 12.38 23.15
N ARG A 9 19.08 12.78 23.93
CA ARG A 9 20.06 11.85 24.52
C ARG A 9 19.37 10.94 25.53
N ARG A 10 18.44 11.47 26.32
CA ARG A 10 17.65 10.65 27.26
C ARG A 10 16.79 9.61 26.53
N ILE A 11 16.23 9.93 25.37
CA ILE A 11 15.55 8.93 24.53
C ILE A 11 16.56 7.87 24.06
N ILE A 12 17.73 8.29 23.58
CA ILE A 12 18.75 7.38 23.04
C ILE A 12 19.29 6.44 24.12
N ASP A 13 19.60 6.95 25.30
CA ASP A 13 20.11 6.15 26.42
C ASP A 13 19.07 5.12 26.90
N GLN A 14 17.78 5.50 26.88
CA GLN A 14 16.69 4.65 27.32
C GLN A 14 16.25 3.62 26.27
N PHE A 15 16.18 4.00 25.00
CA PHE A 15 15.53 3.22 23.93
C PHE A 15 16.47 2.80 22.79
N GLY A 16 17.72 3.26 22.79
CA GLY A 16 18.74 2.83 21.84
C GLY A 16 19.19 3.90 20.83
N PRO A 17 20.07 3.55 19.88
CA PRO A 17 20.27 2.21 19.35
C PRO A 17 21.01 1.30 20.33
N HIS A 18 20.33 0.26 20.82
CA HIS A 18 21.01 -0.81 21.52
C HIS A 18 21.78 -1.62 20.47
N LEU A 19 23.05 -1.95 20.76
CA LEU A 19 23.72 -3.02 20.04
C LEU A 19 22.77 -4.22 20.11
N SER A 20 22.39 -4.78 18.96
CA SER A 20 21.56 -5.97 18.94
C SER A 20 22.27 -6.96 19.83
N GLY A 21 21.67 -7.27 21.00
CA GLY A 21 22.24 -8.23 21.93
C GLY A 21 22.64 -9.42 21.10
N THR A 22 23.89 -9.86 21.22
CA THR A 22 24.34 -11.09 20.56
C THR A 22 23.28 -12.13 20.84
N VAL A 23 22.51 -12.49 19.81
CA VAL A 23 21.80 -13.76 19.79
C VAL A 23 22.85 -14.74 20.27
N SER A 24 22.62 -15.30 21.46
CA SER A 24 23.59 -16.03 22.28
C SER A 24 24.60 -16.72 21.37
N GLU A 25 25.88 -16.39 21.51
CA GLU A 25 27.05 -16.99 20.86
C GLU A 25 26.76 -17.72 19.53
N ARG A 26 27.43 -17.33 18.44
CA ARG A 26 27.54 -18.18 17.22
C ARG A 26 28.26 -19.50 17.55
N GLN A 27 27.66 -20.35 18.36
CA GLN A 27 27.96 -21.75 18.58
C GLN A 27 27.46 -22.44 17.32
N GLY A 28 28.34 -23.24 16.71
CA GLY A 28 28.15 -23.88 15.42
C GLY A 28 26.84 -24.65 15.28
N ALA A 29 26.53 -25.07 14.05
CA ALA A 29 25.30 -25.77 13.69
C ALA A 29 24.97 -26.88 14.70
N ALA A 30 24.01 -26.60 15.59
CA ALA A 30 23.52 -27.57 16.55
C ALA A 30 22.45 -28.45 15.89
N ALA A 31 22.30 -29.68 16.38
CA ALA A 31 21.44 -30.71 15.80
C ALA A 31 19.91 -30.41 15.86
N ASP A 32 19.50 -29.27 16.42
CA ASP A 32 18.10 -28.87 16.64
C ASP A 32 17.67 -27.60 15.89
N GLU A 33 18.49 -27.10 14.95
CA GLU A 33 18.13 -25.94 14.13
C GLU A 33 17.10 -26.32 13.06
N ARG A 34 15.99 -25.56 12.98
CA ARG A 34 14.99 -25.70 11.93
C ARG A 34 14.73 -24.38 11.20
N LEU A 35 14.36 -24.49 9.94
CA LEU A 35 13.95 -23.36 9.11
C LEU A 35 12.42 -23.20 9.14
N VAL A 36 11.96 -21.98 9.40
CA VAL A 36 10.54 -21.63 9.44
C VAL A 36 10.25 -20.56 8.39
N LYS A 37 9.51 -20.96 7.36
CA LYS A 37 9.06 -20.08 6.29
C LYS A 37 8.07 -19.04 6.82
N THR A 38 8.29 -17.78 6.49
CA THR A 38 7.41 -16.66 6.84
C THR A 38 7.59 -15.49 5.87
N HIS A 39 6.88 -14.39 6.10
CA HIS A 39 6.94 -13.18 5.29
C HIS A 39 7.57 -12.03 6.07
N CYS A 40 8.29 -11.18 5.37
CA CYS A 40 8.76 -9.89 5.88
C CYS A 40 7.56 -8.99 6.24
N CYS A 41 7.54 -8.43 7.45
CA CYS A 41 6.40 -7.66 7.95
C CYS A 41 6.51 -6.13 7.76
N PHE A 42 7.42 -5.66 6.91
CA PHE A 42 7.64 -4.21 6.70
C PHE A 42 6.79 -3.66 5.55
N CYS A 43 7.29 -3.77 4.32
CA CYS A 43 6.62 -3.19 3.16
C CYS A 43 5.63 -4.15 2.49
N GLY A 44 4.74 -3.63 1.66
CA GLY A 44 3.68 -4.39 0.97
C GLY A 44 4.15 -5.44 -0.03
N GLN A 45 5.45 -5.56 -0.25
CA GLN A 45 6.05 -6.61 -1.08
C GLN A 45 6.13 -7.98 -0.39
N GLN A 46 6.01 -8.00 0.95
CA GLN A 46 5.97 -9.21 1.77
C GLN A 46 7.00 -10.29 1.37
N CYS A 47 8.26 -9.90 1.18
CA CYS A 47 9.32 -10.83 0.76
C CYS A 47 9.36 -12.09 1.62
N GLY A 48 9.47 -13.26 0.99
CA GLY A 48 9.63 -14.54 1.66
C GLY A 48 10.99 -14.63 2.37
N ILE A 49 10.97 -15.15 3.59
CA ILE A 49 12.15 -15.34 4.43
C ILE A 49 12.02 -16.66 5.20
N GLN A 50 13.15 -17.34 5.45
CA GLN A 50 13.20 -18.49 6.35
C GLN A 50 13.88 -18.07 7.64
N LEU A 51 13.18 -18.14 8.77
CA LEU A 51 13.79 -17.89 10.08
C LEU A 51 14.53 -19.15 10.53
N LYS A 52 15.77 -18.99 11.01
CA LYS A 52 16.49 -20.04 11.74
C LYS A 52 15.99 -20.04 13.17
N VAL A 53 15.49 -21.18 13.62
CA VAL A 53 14.97 -21.37 14.97
C VAL A 53 15.75 -22.48 15.65
N ARG A 54 16.26 -22.20 16.85
CA ARG A 54 16.89 -23.16 17.75
C ARG A 54 16.04 -23.23 19.02
N GLY A 55 15.51 -24.40 19.37
CA GLY A 55 14.45 -24.50 20.38
C GLY A 55 13.25 -23.60 20.06
N ASN A 56 13.02 -22.56 20.87
CA ASN A 56 11.97 -21.55 20.67
C ASN A 56 12.52 -20.14 20.32
N ASP A 57 13.82 -20.03 20.09
CA ASP A 57 14.50 -18.77 19.83
C ASP A 57 14.81 -18.59 18.35
N VAL A 58 14.54 -17.38 17.84
CA VAL A 58 14.89 -17.01 16.47
C VAL A 58 16.33 -16.51 16.47
N VAL A 59 17.22 -17.32 15.89
CA VAL A 59 18.68 -17.07 15.95
C VAL A 59 19.27 -16.47 14.68
N GLY A 60 18.49 -16.45 13.59
CA GLY A 60 18.96 -15.95 12.30
C GLY A 60 17.91 -16.08 11.21
N PHE A 61 18.36 -16.00 9.97
CA PHE A 61 17.54 -16.26 8.79
C PHE A 61 18.37 -16.94 7.69
N GLU A 62 17.67 -17.58 6.76
CA GLU A 62 18.17 -18.00 5.45
C GLU A 62 17.31 -17.38 4.34
N PRO A 63 17.89 -17.10 3.16
CA PRO A 63 17.12 -16.79 1.95
C PRO A 63 16.08 -17.86 1.64
N TRP A 64 14.91 -17.46 1.16
CA TRP A 64 13.94 -18.36 0.56
C TRP A 64 14.01 -18.25 -0.97
N TYR A 65 14.84 -19.06 -1.60
CA TYR A 65 15.08 -18.99 -3.06
C TYR A 65 13.84 -19.33 -3.89
N ASP A 66 12.99 -20.26 -3.44
CA ASP A 66 11.77 -20.64 -4.17
C ASP A 66 10.62 -19.62 -4.03
N PHE A 67 10.75 -18.57 -3.20
CA PHE A 67 9.68 -17.59 -3.06
C PHE A 67 9.61 -16.72 -4.32
N PRO A 68 8.46 -16.67 -5.01
CA PRO A 68 8.39 -16.19 -6.40
C PRO A 68 8.81 -14.72 -6.55
N PHE A 69 8.45 -13.89 -5.58
CA PHE A 69 8.66 -12.45 -5.66
C PHE A 69 10.13 -12.04 -5.45
N ASN A 70 10.77 -12.45 -4.36
CA ASN A 70 12.11 -11.98 -4.01
C ASN A 70 13.22 -12.97 -4.32
N ARG A 71 12.92 -14.25 -4.62
CA ARG A 71 13.89 -15.26 -5.05
C ARG A 71 15.16 -15.29 -4.18
N GLY A 72 14.97 -15.24 -2.86
CA GLY A 72 16.05 -15.19 -1.85
C GLY A 72 16.62 -13.80 -1.52
N MET A 73 16.34 -12.76 -2.31
CA MET A 73 16.82 -11.39 -2.03
C MET A 73 16.07 -10.75 -0.84
N LEU A 74 16.77 -9.99 -0.01
CA LEU A 74 16.17 -9.20 1.07
C LEU A 74 16.83 -7.82 1.15
N CYS A 75 16.04 -6.80 1.48
CA CYS A 75 16.58 -5.48 1.80
C CYS A 75 17.12 -5.45 3.24
N PRO A 76 17.86 -4.38 3.65
CA PRO A 76 18.42 -4.30 5.01
C PRO A 76 17.40 -4.52 6.13
N LYS A 77 16.15 -4.06 5.94
CA LYS A 77 15.06 -4.29 6.89
C LYS A 77 14.73 -5.79 7.02
N GLY A 78 14.60 -6.50 5.89
CA GLY A 78 14.32 -7.93 5.86
C GLY A 78 15.44 -8.75 6.52
N VAL A 79 16.70 -8.45 6.17
CA VAL A 79 17.89 -9.09 6.75
C VAL A 79 17.94 -8.93 8.27
N LYS A 80 17.55 -7.77 8.80
CA LYS A 80 17.56 -7.49 10.24
C LYS A 80 16.24 -7.83 10.95
N ARG A 81 15.25 -8.37 10.26
CA ARG A 81 13.91 -8.62 10.83
C ARG A 81 13.96 -9.54 12.06
N TYR A 82 14.78 -10.58 12.01
CA TYR A 82 14.86 -11.59 13.07
C TYR A 82 15.31 -11.01 14.42
N LEU A 83 15.98 -9.85 14.42
CA LEU A 83 16.47 -9.18 15.63
C LEU A 83 15.39 -8.38 16.38
N GLN A 84 14.27 -8.04 15.73
CA GLN A 84 13.27 -7.15 16.34
C GLN A 84 12.39 -7.81 17.42
N GLY A 85 12.39 -9.15 17.50
CA GLY A 85 11.52 -9.87 18.44
C GLY A 85 11.90 -9.69 19.92
N ALA A 86 13.16 -9.37 20.20
CA ALA A 86 13.76 -9.41 21.54
C ALA A 86 14.19 -8.03 22.07
N HIS A 87 13.61 -6.94 21.56
CA HIS A 87 13.92 -5.61 22.08
C HIS A 87 13.52 -5.50 23.56
N PRO A 88 14.37 -4.96 24.46
CA PRO A 88 14.08 -4.89 25.89
C PRO A 88 12.85 -4.02 26.22
N ASP A 89 12.57 -3.01 25.41
CA ASP A 89 11.37 -2.15 25.53
C ASP A 89 10.07 -2.78 24.98
N ARG A 90 10.09 -4.05 24.59
CA ARG A 90 8.88 -4.71 24.09
C ARG A 90 7.86 -4.83 25.23
N LEU A 91 6.63 -4.34 25.01
CA LEU A 91 5.53 -4.53 25.96
C LEU A 91 5.13 -6.01 26.02
N LEU A 92 5.26 -6.60 27.21
CA LEU A 92 4.92 -8.02 27.47
C LEU A 92 3.64 -8.19 28.30
N THR A 93 3.11 -7.11 28.86
CA THR A 93 1.89 -7.11 29.68
C THR A 93 1.00 -5.88 29.36
N ALA A 94 -0.21 -5.86 29.91
CA ALA A 94 -1.09 -4.68 29.87
C ALA A 94 -0.63 -3.62 30.88
N PHE A 95 -1.01 -2.36 30.64
CA PHE A 95 -0.68 -1.22 31.48
C PHE A 95 -1.91 -0.35 31.74
N ARG A 96 -1.94 0.32 32.88
CA ARG A 96 -2.90 1.37 33.23
C ARG A 96 -2.18 2.69 33.44
N ARG A 97 -2.87 3.81 33.18
CA ARG A 97 -2.36 5.14 33.56
C ARG A 97 -2.26 5.23 35.08
N ASP A 98 -1.14 5.76 35.55
CA ASP A 98 -0.81 5.88 36.96
C ASP A 98 0.12 7.08 37.15
N ALA A 99 -0.44 8.19 37.64
CA ALA A 99 0.32 9.42 37.84
C ALA A 99 1.39 9.31 38.93
N SER A 100 1.34 8.27 39.77
CA SER A 100 2.36 8.02 40.80
C SER A 100 3.56 7.24 40.27
N ALA A 101 3.44 6.60 39.10
CA ALA A 101 4.52 5.86 38.46
C ALA A 101 5.44 6.80 37.67
N ALA A 102 6.75 6.55 37.70
CA ALA A 102 7.77 7.41 37.07
C ALA A 102 7.57 7.62 35.55
N GLY A 103 6.88 6.70 34.86
CA GLY A 103 6.53 6.81 33.44
C GLY A 103 5.06 7.14 33.16
N GLY A 104 4.25 7.40 34.19
CA GLY A 104 2.81 7.63 34.05
C GLY A 104 1.98 6.37 33.82
N PHE A 105 2.58 5.17 33.91
CA PHE A 105 1.94 3.88 33.71
C PHE A 105 2.43 2.83 34.71
N SER A 106 1.52 1.96 35.17
CA SER A 106 1.85 0.77 35.95
C SER A 106 1.30 -0.51 35.28
N PRO A 107 1.99 -1.65 35.38
CA PRO A 107 1.55 -2.91 34.78
C PRO A 107 0.27 -3.42 35.44
N MET A 108 -0.54 -4.16 34.68
CA MET A 108 -1.74 -4.83 35.18
C MET A 108 -1.98 -6.19 34.47
N PRO A 109 -2.70 -7.13 35.10
CA PRO A 109 -3.04 -8.40 34.46
C PRO A 109 -3.95 -8.22 33.24
N TYR A 110 -3.77 -9.03 32.20
CA TYR A 110 -4.60 -8.96 30.97
C TYR A 110 -6.10 -9.13 31.23
N GLY A 111 -6.48 -10.04 32.13
CA GLY A 111 -7.90 -10.27 32.45
C GLY A 111 -8.59 -9.04 33.05
N GLU A 112 -7.90 -8.33 33.95
CA GLU A 112 -8.38 -7.06 34.52
C GLU A 112 -8.44 -5.97 33.43
N ALA A 113 -7.43 -5.89 32.57
CA ALA A 113 -7.40 -4.90 31.48
C ALA A 113 -8.57 -5.09 30.50
N ILE A 114 -8.81 -6.33 30.06
CA ILE A 114 -9.92 -6.68 29.16
C ILE A 114 -11.27 -6.37 29.83
N SER A 115 -11.45 -6.77 31.09
CA SER A 115 -12.70 -6.55 31.83
C SER A 115 -13.00 -5.05 31.98
N ARG A 116 -11.97 -4.27 32.32
CA ARG A 116 -12.09 -2.80 32.44
C ARG A 116 -12.45 -2.15 31.11
N VAL A 117 -11.79 -2.52 30.02
CA VAL A 117 -12.10 -1.98 28.69
C VAL A 117 -13.53 -2.34 28.28
N ALA A 118 -13.96 -3.57 28.49
CA ALA A 118 -15.34 -4.00 28.20
C ALA A 118 -16.38 -3.22 29.02
N ALA A 119 -16.11 -2.97 30.31
CA ALA A 119 -16.99 -2.19 31.17
C ALA A 119 -17.12 -0.73 30.70
N GLU A 120 -16.01 -0.08 30.34
CA GLU A 120 -16.04 1.30 29.84
C GLU A 120 -16.71 1.42 28.48
N VAL A 121 -16.47 0.48 27.56
CA VAL A 121 -17.19 0.41 26.28
C VAL A 121 -18.69 0.29 26.53
N SER A 122 -19.10 -0.64 27.40
CA SER A 122 -20.53 -0.84 27.73
C SER A 122 -21.16 0.41 28.35
N ARG A 123 -20.43 1.09 29.25
CA ARG A 123 -20.87 2.35 29.87
C ARG A 123 -21.07 3.46 28.83
N LEU A 124 -20.09 3.64 27.94
CA LEU A 124 -20.16 4.64 26.86
C LEU A 124 -21.31 4.35 25.90
N GLN A 125 -21.49 3.09 25.50
CA GLN A 125 -22.56 2.70 24.59
C GLN A 125 -23.94 2.83 25.23
N SER A 126 -24.06 2.56 26.53
CA SER A 126 -25.32 2.78 27.28
C SER A 126 -25.67 4.27 27.38
N ALA A 127 -24.67 5.14 27.55
CA ALA A 127 -24.87 6.58 27.71
C ALA A 127 -25.03 7.34 26.37
N HIS A 128 -24.39 6.85 25.29
CA HIS A 128 -24.19 7.61 24.05
C HIS A 128 -24.46 6.80 22.77
N GLY A 129 -24.90 5.54 22.88
CA GLY A 129 -25.16 4.66 21.74
C GLY A 129 -23.91 3.97 21.18
N ALA A 130 -24.13 3.00 20.27
CA ALA A 130 -23.06 2.15 19.73
C ALA A 130 -21.95 2.92 19.00
N SER A 131 -22.31 4.05 18.38
CA SER A 131 -21.40 4.97 17.68
C SER A 131 -20.45 5.76 18.59
N SER A 132 -20.55 5.62 19.92
CA SER A 132 -19.65 6.29 20.87
C SER A 132 -18.23 5.71 20.92
N VAL A 133 -18.01 4.56 20.28
CA VAL A 133 -16.73 3.84 20.26
C VAL A 133 -16.32 3.60 18.81
N GLY A 134 -15.06 3.84 18.49
CA GLY A 134 -14.48 3.54 17.18
C GLY A 134 -13.24 2.66 17.28
N VAL A 135 -12.89 2.00 16.18
CA VAL A 135 -11.74 1.11 16.07
C VAL A 135 -10.79 1.63 15.00
N LEU A 136 -9.54 1.91 15.37
CA LEU A 136 -8.46 2.14 14.42
C LEU A 136 -7.52 0.93 14.42
N SER A 137 -7.51 0.19 13.33
CA SER A 137 -6.70 -1.02 13.16
C SER A 137 -5.41 -0.74 12.40
N GLY A 138 -4.64 -1.81 12.13
CA GLY A 138 -3.33 -1.72 11.48
C GLY A 138 -3.15 -2.70 10.33
N ALA A 139 -2.50 -2.24 9.27
CA ALA A 139 -2.03 -3.06 8.15
C ALA A 139 -0.81 -3.97 8.49
N SER A 140 -0.33 -3.93 9.73
CA SER A 140 0.67 -4.86 10.27
C SER A 140 0.05 -6.16 10.79
N LEU A 141 -1.27 -6.22 10.91
CA LEU A 141 -2.00 -7.42 11.30
C LEU A 141 -2.01 -8.45 10.17
N THR A 142 -2.14 -9.73 10.54
CA THR A 142 -2.41 -10.80 9.56
C THR A 142 -3.83 -10.64 9.01
N THR A 143 -4.12 -11.30 7.89
CA THR A 143 -5.42 -11.23 7.23
C THR A 143 -6.56 -11.71 8.14
N GLU A 144 -6.32 -12.75 8.93
CA GLU A 144 -7.27 -13.28 9.91
C GLU A 144 -7.55 -12.26 11.00
N LYS A 145 -6.52 -11.57 11.50
CA LYS A 145 -6.68 -10.53 12.51
C LYS A 145 -7.38 -9.28 11.96
N ALA A 146 -7.12 -8.93 10.71
CA ALA A 146 -7.83 -7.85 10.02
C ALA A 146 -9.33 -8.18 9.90
N TYR A 147 -9.66 -9.40 9.49
CA TYR A 147 -11.03 -9.91 9.44
C TYR A 147 -11.70 -9.91 10.81
N LEU A 148 -11.03 -10.45 11.84
CA LEU A 148 -11.55 -10.48 13.19
C LEU A 148 -11.79 -9.07 13.74
N MET A 149 -10.94 -8.10 13.42
CA MET A 149 -11.16 -6.72 13.85
C MET A 149 -12.39 -6.11 13.17
N GLY A 150 -12.57 -6.36 11.87
CA GLY A 150 -13.76 -5.96 11.11
C GLY A 150 -15.05 -6.56 11.65
N LYS A 151 -15.01 -7.84 12.01
CA LYS A 151 -16.13 -8.54 12.64
C LYS A 151 -16.39 -8.04 14.07
N PHE A 152 -15.35 -7.85 14.87
CA PHE A 152 -15.45 -7.33 16.24
C PHE A 152 -16.12 -5.96 16.28
N ALA A 153 -15.71 -5.04 15.42
CA ALA A 153 -16.31 -3.70 15.35
C ALA A 153 -17.82 -3.76 14.99
N ARG A 154 -18.20 -4.61 14.04
CA ARG A 154 -19.58 -4.64 13.53
C ARG A 154 -20.53 -5.50 14.35
N VAL A 155 -20.04 -6.60 14.92
CA VAL A 155 -20.87 -7.58 15.63
C VAL A 155 -20.84 -7.33 17.13
N CYS A 156 -19.65 -7.18 17.72
CA CYS A 156 -19.51 -7.01 19.17
C CYS A 156 -19.74 -5.56 19.59
N LEU A 157 -19.09 -4.61 18.90
CA LEU A 157 -19.26 -3.20 19.22
C LEU A 157 -20.47 -2.57 18.52
N ARG A 158 -20.99 -3.18 17.44
CA ARG A 158 -22.07 -2.62 16.62
C ARG A 158 -21.80 -1.18 16.17
N THR A 159 -20.52 -0.82 16.02
CA THR A 159 -20.12 0.54 15.62
C THR A 159 -19.94 0.62 14.10
N PRO A 160 -20.41 1.70 13.45
CA PRO A 160 -20.06 1.98 12.06
C PRO A 160 -18.60 2.45 11.93
N TYR A 161 -17.96 2.83 13.04
CA TYR A 161 -16.64 3.45 13.06
C TYR A 161 -15.54 2.40 13.21
N ILE A 162 -15.15 1.83 12.08
CA ILE A 162 -13.88 1.11 11.93
C ILE A 162 -13.10 1.68 10.77
N ASP A 163 -11.82 1.95 11.01
CA ASP A 163 -10.88 2.27 9.96
C ASP A 163 -9.50 1.67 10.27
N TYR A 164 -8.56 1.88 9.38
CA TYR A 164 -7.17 1.52 9.58
C TYR A 164 -6.25 2.55 8.96
N ASN A 165 -4.99 2.45 9.32
CA ASN A 165 -3.97 3.40 8.91
C ASN A 165 -3.74 3.46 7.37
N GLY A 166 -4.31 2.52 6.59
CA GLY A 166 -4.31 2.61 5.14
C GLY A 166 -5.28 3.63 4.53
N ARG A 167 -6.19 4.22 5.31
CA ARG A 167 -6.94 5.44 4.94
C ARG A 167 -5.99 6.52 4.42
N LEU A 168 -4.99 6.87 5.23
CA LEU A 168 -4.00 7.86 4.82
C LEU A 168 -3.22 7.35 3.62
N CYS A 169 -2.88 6.06 3.59
CA CYS A 169 -1.93 5.46 2.66
C CYS A 169 -2.46 5.31 1.23
N MET A 170 -3.62 4.67 1.02
CA MET A 170 -4.03 4.12 -0.28
C MET A 170 -5.47 4.46 -0.69
N VAL A 171 -6.18 5.31 0.07
CA VAL A 171 -7.62 5.56 -0.18
C VAL A 171 -7.88 6.09 -1.59
N SER A 172 -7.05 7.01 -2.08
CA SER A 172 -7.15 7.57 -3.43
C SER A 172 -6.94 6.51 -4.52
N ALA A 173 -5.96 5.62 -4.33
CA ALA A 173 -5.73 4.49 -5.22
C ALA A 173 -6.94 3.55 -5.24
N GLY A 174 -7.46 3.19 -4.06
CA GLY A 174 -8.61 2.30 -3.98
C GLY A 174 -9.87 2.88 -4.60
N ALA A 175 -10.12 4.17 -4.38
CA ALA A 175 -11.24 4.87 -5.01
C ALA A 175 -11.08 4.99 -6.54
N GLY A 176 -9.88 5.31 -7.04
CA GLY A 176 -9.59 5.34 -8.47
C GLY A 176 -9.75 3.97 -9.14
N ASN A 177 -9.20 2.93 -8.52
CA ASN A 177 -9.32 1.54 -8.97
C ASN A 177 -10.78 1.07 -8.98
N LYS A 178 -11.55 1.33 -7.91
CA LYS A 178 -12.99 0.98 -7.86
C LYS A 178 -13.77 1.70 -8.95
N LYS A 179 -13.47 2.97 -9.24
CA LYS A 179 -14.12 3.73 -10.32
C LYS A 179 -13.80 3.20 -11.72
N ALA A 180 -12.55 2.81 -11.97
CA ALA A 180 -12.12 2.37 -13.30
C ALA A 180 -12.34 0.88 -13.57
N PHE A 181 -12.13 0.03 -12.56
CA PHE A 181 -12.10 -1.43 -12.70
C PHE A 181 -13.17 -2.16 -11.87
N GLY A 182 -13.92 -1.44 -11.03
CA GLY A 182 -14.89 -2.04 -10.10
C GLY A 182 -14.26 -2.73 -8.88
N ILE A 183 -12.93 -2.78 -8.78
CA ILE A 183 -12.18 -3.49 -7.74
C ILE A 183 -10.94 -2.71 -7.32
N ASP A 184 -10.60 -2.71 -6.03
CA ASP A 184 -9.37 -2.12 -5.51
C ASP A 184 -8.23 -3.13 -5.49
N ARG A 185 -7.60 -3.34 -6.65
CA ARG A 185 -6.43 -4.22 -6.80
C ARG A 185 -5.56 -3.80 -7.99
N GLY A 186 -4.26 -4.12 -7.92
CA GLY A 186 -3.41 -4.11 -9.11
C GLY A 186 -3.88 -5.17 -10.13
N ALA A 187 -3.72 -4.88 -11.41
CA ALA A 187 -4.23 -5.71 -12.49
C ALA A 187 -3.32 -6.92 -12.81
N ASN A 188 -2.03 -6.81 -12.50
CA ASN A 188 -1.01 -7.76 -12.95
C ASN A 188 0.00 -8.11 -11.84
N PRO A 189 0.62 -9.30 -11.90
CA PRO A 189 1.79 -9.63 -11.09
C PRO A 189 3.02 -8.81 -11.50
N TRP A 190 4.01 -8.71 -10.61
CA TRP A 190 5.28 -8.01 -10.89
C TRP A 190 6.09 -8.67 -12.01
N ASP A 191 5.94 -9.98 -12.23
CA ASP A 191 6.64 -10.72 -13.27
C ASP A 191 6.30 -10.22 -14.69
N ASP A 192 5.12 -9.61 -14.90
CA ASP A 192 4.73 -8.98 -16.18
C ASP A 192 5.56 -7.73 -16.50
N MET A 193 6.33 -7.19 -15.55
CA MET A 193 7.30 -6.13 -15.86
C MET A 193 8.48 -6.66 -16.69
N LEU A 194 8.82 -7.94 -16.54
CA LEU A 194 9.96 -8.53 -17.24
C LEU A 194 9.58 -8.79 -18.69
N GLY A 195 10.29 -8.17 -19.64
CA GLY A 195 10.01 -8.27 -21.08
C GLY A 195 9.04 -7.20 -21.62
N THR A 196 8.54 -6.30 -20.77
CA THR A 196 7.76 -5.15 -21.23
C THR A 196 8.64 -4.14 -21.97
N GLU A 197 8.11 -3.39 -22.93
CA GLU A 197 8.89 -2.39 -23.68
C GLU A 197 9.03 -1.06 -22.93
N VAL A 198 8.05 -0.69 -22.09
CA VAL A 198 8.06 0.57 -21.31
C VAL A 198 7.53 0.35 -19.90
N ILE A 199 8.25 0.83 -18.90
CA ILE A 199 7.75 0.95 -17.52
C ILE A 199 7.67 2.42 -17.15
N TRP A 200 6.49 2.86 -16.72
CA TRP A 200 6.29 4.20 -16.17
C TRP A 200 5.99 4.10 -14.68
N ALA A 201 6.88 4.63 -13.85
CA ALA A 201 6.64 4.78 -12.42
C ALA A 201 6.42 6.24 -12.02
N ALA A 202 5.24 6.54 -11.49
CA ALA A 202 4.81 7.87 -11.11
C ALA A 202 4.66 8.02 -9.58
N GLY A 203 5.22 9.10 -9.02
CA GLY A 203 5.14 9.42 -7.60
C GLY A 203 5.69 8.33 -6.69
N SER A 204 6.76 7.64 -7.10
CA SER A 204 7.31 6.48 -6.39
C SER A 204 8.82 6.58 -6.20
N ASN A 205 9.26 6.42 -4.94
CA ASN A 205 10.65 6.16 -4.60
C ASN A 205 10.85 4.65 -4.33
N VAL A 206 10.68 3.86 -5.39
CA VAL A 206 10.69 2.39 -5.30
C VAL A 206 11.98 1.85 -4.67
N ALA A 207 13.12 2.50 -4.93
CA ALA A 207 14.43 2.07 -4.44
C ALA A 207 14.54 2.06 -2.90
N GLU A 208 13.91 3.01 -2.22
CA GLU A 208 13.98 3.10 -0.76
C GLU A 208 12.76 2.46 -0.09
N CYS A 209 11.57 2.63 -0.69
CA CYS A 209 10.31 2.18 -0.12
C CYS A 209 10.01 0.70 -0.39
N SER A 210 10.36 0.19 -1.57
CA SER A 210 10.18 -1.21 -1.98
C SER A 210 11.44 -1.76 -2.68
N PRO A 211 12.57 -1.89 -1.97
CA PRO A 211 13.87 -2.05 -2.62
C PRO A 211 14.01 -3.29 -3.52
N ILE A 212 13.29 -4.38 -3.20
CA ILE A 212 13.31 -5.59 -4.03
C ILE A 212 12.61 -5.37 -5.37
N THR A 213 11.58 -4.51 -5.42
CA THR A 213 10.89 -4.18 -6.68
C THR A 213 11.85 -3.50 -7.67
N THR A 214 12.87 -2.77 -7.20
CA THR A 214 13.92 -2.18 -8.07
C THR A 214 14.60 -3.22 -8.96
N ASN A 215 14.76 -4.46 -8.48
CA ASN A 215 15.37 -5.52 -9.28
C ASN A 215 14.53 -5.85 -10.53
N TYR A 216 13.20 -5.72 -10.47
CA TYR A 216 12.33 -5.88 -11.64
C TYR A 216 12.51 -4.76 -12.66
N PHE A 217 12.68 -3.51 -12.20
CA PHE A 217 12.98 -2.37 -13.08
C PHE A 217 14.30 -2.57 -13.82
N TRP A 218 15.34 -3.01 -13.11
CA TRP A 218 16.66 -3.23 -13.72
C TRP A 218 16.66 -4.41 -14.68
N GLN A 219 16.04 -5.54 -14.32
CA GLN A 219 15.92 -6.68 -15.24
C GLN A 219 15.14 -6.31 -16.50
N ALA A 220 14.02 -5.59 -16.37
CA ALA A 220 13.26 -5.11 -17.53
C ALA A 220 14.12 -4.21 -18.42
N ARG A 221 14.86 -3.28 -17.83
CA ARG A 221 15.77 -2.38 -18.55
C ARG A 221 16.92 -3.13 -19.24
N GLU A 222 17.51 -4.13 -18.58
CA GLU A 222 18.53 -5.02 -19.17
C GLU A 222 17.99 -5.82 -20.36
N GLN A 223 16.68 -6.12 -20.35
CA GLN A 223 15.97 -6.73 -21.47
C GLN A 223 15.50 -5.72 -22.55
N GLY A 224 15.85 -4.44 -22.41
CA GLY A 224 15.60 -3.40 -23.39
C GLY A 224 14.43 -2.46 -23.09
N ALA A 225 13.72 -2.65 -21.97
CA ALA A 225 12.64 -1.76 -21.57
C ALA A 225 13.13 -0.32 -21.36
N LYS A 226 12.32 0.67 -21.73
CA LYS A 226 12.53 2.07 -21.36
C LYS A 226 11.86 2.36 -20.01
N ILE A 227 12.61 2.96 -19.10
CA ILE A 227 12.11 3.33 -17.77
C ILE A 227 11.82 4.83 -17.71
N ILE A 228 10.55 5.19 -17.51
CA ILE A 228 10.08 6.56 -17.27
C ILE A 228 9.83 6.73 -15.78
N ILE A 229 10.49 7.73 -15.16
CA ILE A 229 10.28 8.09 -13.75
C ILE A 229 9.70 9.49 -13.66
N GLN A 230 8.51 9.60 -13.08
CA GLN A 230 7.83 10.85 -12.77
C GLN A 230 7.88 11.09 -11.26
N ASP A 231 8.68 12.04 -10.81
CA ASP A 231 8.76 12.50 -9.42
C ASP A 231 9.33 13.93 -9.44
N PRO A 232 8.91 14.86 -8.56
CA PRO A 232 9.56 16.16 -8.41
C PRO A 232 11.04 16.06 -7.98
N ARG A 233 11.45 14.92 -7.41
CA ARG A 233 12.80 14.68 -6.90
C ARG A 233 13.51 13.63 -7.75
N ILE A 234 14.84 13.78 -7.84
CA ILE A 234 15.71 12.76 -8.42
C ILE A 234 15.94 11.64 -7.38
N THR A 235 14.99 10.71 -7.30
CA THR A 235 15.10 9.48 -6.49
C THR A 235 16.23 8.59 -7.00
N PRO A 236 16.71 7.60 -6.21
CA PRO A 236 17.79 6.72 -6.66
C PRO A 236 17.49 6.00 -8.00
N ILE A 237 16.23 5.58 -8.25
CA ILE A 237 15.84 4.97 -9.54
C ILE A 237 15.83 5.99 -10.68
N ALA A 238 15.47 7.25 -10.42
CA ALA A 238 15.46 8.32 -11.42
C ALA A 238 16.87 8.61 -11.97
N ARG A 239 17.92 8.42 -11.16
CA ARG A 239 19.32 8.59 -11.60
C ARG A 239 19.74 7.61 -12.69
N THR A 240 19.03 6.50 -12.82
CA THR A 240 19.34 5.40 -13.75
C THR A 240 18.22 5.16 -14.78
N CYS A 241 17.18 5.99 -14.78
CA CYS A 241 16.07 5.86 -15.71
C CYS A 241 16.43 6.42 -17.11
N ASP A 242 15.64 6.06 -18.11
CA ASP A 242 15.84 6.51 -19.49
C ASP A 242 15.16 7.86 -19.74
N LEU A 243 14.07 8.16 -19.03
CA LEU A 243 13.40 9.46 -19.06
C LEU A 243 12.91 9.88 -17.68
N TYR A 244 13.42 11.02 -17.20
CA TYR A 244 12.97 11.65 -15.96
C TYR A 244 12.00 12.79 -16.25
N LEU A 245 10.84 12.77 -15.58
CA LEU A 245 9.79 13.79 -15.68
C LEU A 245 9.70 14.56 -14.34
N PRO A 246 10.36 15.73 -14.21
CA PRO A 246 10.37 16.54 -12.98
C PRO A 246 9.06 17.34 -12.83
N VAL A 247 7.95 16.63 -12.64
CA VAL A 247 6.63 17.25 -12.49
C VAL A 247 6.58 18.12 -11.23
N LYS A 248 6.06 19.35 -11.36
CA LYS A 248 5.76 20.22 -10.22
C LYS A 248 4.74 19.53 -9.30
N PRO A 249 4.93 19.50 -7.97
CA PRO A 249 4.02 18.81 -7.06
C PRO A 249 2.55 19.21 -7.24
N GLY A 250 1.66 18.22 -7.35
CA GLY A 250 0.22 18.43 -7.51
C GLY A 250 -0.20 18.83 -8.92
N ARG A 251 0.59 18.48 -9.95
CA ARG A 251 0.28 18.71 -11.38
C ARG A 251 0.24 17.42 -12.20
N ASP A 252 0.15 16.27 -11.53
CA ASP A 252 0.20 14.95 -12.15
C ASP A 252 -0.99 14.67 -13.08
N ALA A 253 -2.22 15.01 -12.67
CA ALA A 253 -3.38 14.91 -13.55
C ALA A 253 -3.23 15.74 -14.85
N ALA A 254 -2.62 16.92 -14.78
CA ALA A 254 -2.34 17.76 -15.95
C ALA A 254 -1.29 17.10 -16.86
N LEU A 255 -0.26 16.49 -16.28
CA LEU A 255 0.76 15.75 -17.02
C LEU A 255 0.14 14.57 -17.78
N PHE A 256 -0.66 13.74 -17.10
CA PHE A 256 -1.32 12.60 -17.73
C PHE A 256 -2.30 13.04 -18.81
N ALA A 257 -3.07 14.11 -18.57
CA ALA A 257 -4.01 14.65 -19.56
C ALA A 257 -3.30 15.19 -20.81
N GLY A 258 -2.20 15.92 -20.64
CA GLY A 258 -1.41 16.42 -21.77
C GLY A 258 -0.69 15.31 -22.55
N VAL A 259 -0.22 14.27 -21.86
CA VAL A 259 0.34 13.08 -22.55
C VAL A 259 -0.75 12.36 -23.32
N LEU A 260 -1.92 12.14 -22.74
CA LEU A 260 -3.06 11.53 -23.44
C LEU A 260 -3.51 12.38 -24.65
N GLN A 261 -3.50 13.70 -24.54
CA GLN A 261 -3.78 14.60 -25.66
C GLN A 261 -2.82 14.38 -26.83
N ILE A 262 -1.52 14.20 -26.56
CA ILE A 262 -0.55 13.88 -27.60
C ILE A 262 -0.86 12.52 -28.25
N LEU A 263 -1.25 11.51 -27.46
CA LEU A 263 -1.65 10.20 -28.00
C LEU A 263 -2.87 10.32 -28.93
N ILE A 264 -3.85 11.15 -28.56
CA ILE A 264 -5.03 11.45 -29.37
C ILE A 264 -4.63 12.12 -30.68
N GLU A 265 -3.82 13.18 -30.64
CA GLU A 265 -3.38 13.93 -31.82
C GLU A 265 -2.52 13.09 -32.79
N ARG A 266 -1.80 12.09 -32.27
CA ARG A 266 -0.92 11.21 -33.05
C ARG A 266 -1.57 9.90 -33.46
N ASP A 267 -2.81 9.67 -33.05
CA ASP A 267 -3.54 8.43 -33.27
C ASP A 267 -2.82 7.17 -32.73
N TRP A 268 -2.20 7.30 -31.55
CA TRP A 268 -1.52 6.20 -30.85
C TRP A 268 -2.42 5.49 -29.84
N LEU A 269 -3.71 5.40 -30.17
CA LEU A 269 -4.74 4.83 -29.32
C LEU A 269 -5.09 3.40 -29.77
N ASP A 270 -5.59 2.60 -28.84
CA ASP A 270 -6.21 1.32 -29.17
C ASP A 270 -7.73 1.49 -29.30
N HIS A 271 -8.18 1.96 -30.47
CA HIS A 271 -9.59 2.25 -30.73
C HIS A 271 -10.50 1.03 -30.53
N ALA A 272 -10.02 -0.16 -30.89
CA ALA A 272 -10.80 -1.39 -30.72
C ALA A 272 -11.01 -1.69 -29.23
N PHE A 273 -9.95 -1.57 -28.41
CA PHE A 273 -10.04 -1.76 -26.97
C PHE A 273 -10.94 -0.69 -26.32
N ILE A 274 -10.77 0.58 -26.69
CA ILE A 274 -11.60 1.69 -26.17
C ILE A 274 -13.08 1.41 -26.40
N ASN A 275 -13.45 1.07 -27.64
CA ASN A 275 -14.84 0.81 -28.02
C ASN A 275 -15.43 -0.43 -27.33
N ALA A 276 -14.63 -1.48 -27.13
CA ALA A 276 -15.10 -2.75 -26.59
C ALA A 276 -15.13 -2.80 -25.05
N HIS A 277 -14.23 -2.07 -24.37
CA HIS A 277 -13.92 -2.32 -22.95
C HIS A 277 -13.90 -1.05 -22.08
N THR A 278 -14.20 0.12 -22.63
CA THR A 278 -14.20 1.37 -21.85
C THR A 278 -15.53 2.11 -22.00
N SER A 279 -15.71 3.14 -21.17
CA SER A 279 -16.84 4.07 -21.27
C SER A 279 -16.36 5.48 -20.96
N GLY A 280 -17.06 6.50 -21.50
CA GLY A 280 -16.76 7.90 -21.22
C GLY A 280 -15.47 8.45 -21.86
N PHE A 281 -14.88 7.75 -22.84
CA PHE A 281 -13.66 8.21 -23.51
C PHE A 281 -13.82 9.59 -24.15
N ASP A 282 -14.96 9.88 -24.81
CA ASP A 282 -15.21 11.17 -25.46
C ASP A 282 -15.14 12.34 -24.47
N ALA A 283 -15.66 12.18 -23.25
CA ALA A 283 -15.60 13.21 -22.22
C ALA A 283 -14.16 13.43 -21.73
N VAL A 284 -13.35 12.36 -21.65
CA VAL A 284 -11.92 12.45 -21.31
C VAL A 284 -11.16 13.14 -22.45
N ALA A 285 -11.44 12.77 -23.71
CA ALA A 285 -10.80 13.36 -24.87
C ALA A 285 -11.11 14.86 -24.99
N GLU A 286 -12.36 15.27 -24.73
CA GLU A 286 -12.74 16.69 -24.68
C GLU A 286 -11.96 17.45 -23.60
N TYR A 287 -11.86 16.89 -22.39
CA TYR A 287 -11.03 17.47 -21.33
C TYR A 287 -9.54 17.54 -21.72
N CYS A 288 -9.02 16.56 -22.45
CA CYS A 288 -7.63 16.53 -22.91
C CYS A 288 -7.30 17.61 -23.95
N ARG A 289 -8.26 18.06 -24.77
CA ARG A 289 -8.05 19.10 -25.80
C ARG A 289 -7.50 20.41 -25.21
N GLU A 290 -7.87 20.70 -23.98
CA GLU A 290 -7.38 21.85 -23.23
C GLU A 290 -5.88 21.79 -22.91
N TRP A 291 -5.30 20.59 -22.87
CA TRP A 291 -3.92 20.32 -22.44
C TRP A 291 -2.96 20.20 -23.61
N THR A 292 -2.82 21.28 -24.37
CA THR A 292 -1.81 21.36 -25.44
C THR A 292 -0.40 21.09 -24.90
N LEU A 293 0.52 20.66 -25.77
CA LEU A 293 1.92 20.42 -25.41
C LEU A 293 2.55 21.63 -24.67
N ALA A 294 2.28 22.85 -25.16
CA ALA A 294 2.79 24.08 -24.57
C ALA A 294 2.20 24.37 -23.19
N ARG A 295 0.87 24.28 -23.02
CA ARG A 295 0.20 24.49 -21.73
C ARG A 295 0.63 23.45 -20.71
N THR A 296 0.72 22.19 -21.12
CA THR A 296 1.14 21.09 -20.27
C THR A 296 2.55 21.32 -19.76
N ALA A 297 3.49 21.72 -20.62
CA ALA A 297 4.86 22.01 -20.20
C ALA A 297 4.95 23.17 -19.19
N ASP A 298 4.21 24.25 -19.41
CA ASP A 298 4.17 25.40 -18.50
C ASP A 298 3.63 25.02 -17.10
N VAL A 299 2.45 24.39 -17.08
CA VAL A 299 1.74 24.03 -15.85
C VAL A 299 2.49 22.96 -15.06
N THR A 300 2.99 21.92 -15.73
CA THR A 300 3.67 20.80 -15.07
C THR A 300 5.14 21.09 -14.78
N GLY A 301 5.76 22.05 -15.49
CA GLY A 301 7.19 22.29 -15.46
C GLY A 301 8.03 21.25 -16.23
N VAL A 302 7.40 20.27 -16.88
CA VAL A 302 8.10 19.25 -17.67
C VAL A 302 8.39 19.79 -19.06
N PRO A 303 9.63 19.69 -19.57
CA PRO A 303 9.96 20.17 -20.92
C PRO A 303 9.10 19.52 -22.01
N GLN A 304 8.70 20.29 -23.02
CA GLN A 304 7.89 19.79 -24.14
C GLN A 304 8.53 18.57 -24.82
N LYS A 305 9.86 18.58 -24.99
CA LYS A 305 10.61 17.44 -25.55
C LYS A 305 10.40 16.16 -24.72
N SER A 306 10.43 16.27 -23.39
CA SER A 306 10.22 15.14 -22.49
C SER A 306 8.78 14.64 -22.51
N LEU A 307 7.79 15.55 -22.60
CA LEU A 307 6.37 15.19 -22.76
C LEU A 307 6.13 14.41 -24.06
N MET A 308 6.64 14.91 -25.19
CA MET A 308 6.56 14.22 -26.47
C MET A 308 7.27 12.86 -26.42
N GLN A 309 8.43 12.78 -25.78
CA GLN A 309 9.17 11.52 -25.67
C GLN A 309 8.41 10.48 -24.83
N ALA A 310 7.80 10.90 -23.72
CA ALA A 310 6.99 10.02 -22.88
C ALA A 310 5.76 9.52 -23.64
N ALA A 311 5.08 10.41 -24.38
CA ALA A 311 3.94 10.06 -25.20
C ALA A 311 4.32 9.10 -26.34
N GLU A 312 5.42 9.35 -27.04
CA GLU A 312 5.94 8.47 -28.10
C GLU A 312 6.27 7.09 -27.54
N TRP A 313 7.09 7.00 -26.49
CA TRP A 313 7.45 5.72 -25.89
C TRP A 313 6.22 4.96 -25.41
N TRP A 314 5.30 5.62 -24.69
CA TRP A 314 4.09 4.96 -24.19
C TRP A 314 3.13 4.53 -25.32
N GLY A 315 2.87 5.42 -26.28
CA GLY A 315 1.89 5.23 -27.34
C GLY A 315 2.31 4.16 -28.35
N THR A 316 3.59 4.14 -28.74
CA THR A 316 4.07 3.22 -29.78
C THR A 316 4.55 1.87 -29.24
N ALA A 317 4.82 1.76 -27.93
CA ALA A 317 5.27 0.51 -27.33
C ALA A 317 4.20 -0.57 -27.40
N LYS A 318 4.54 -1.78 -27.80
CA LYS A 318 3.61 -2.93 -27.88
C LYS A 318 3.15 -3.40 -26.50
N SER A 319 4.01 -3.22 -25.50
CA SER A 319 3.76 -3.58 -24.11
C SER A 319 4.24 -2.49 -23.16
N SER A 320 3.46 -2.23 -22.11
CA SER A 320 3.85 -1.25 -21.10
C SER A 320 3.22 -1.50 -19.74
N PHE A 321 3.93 -1.07 -18.69
CA PHE A 321 3.51 -1.25 -17.31
C PHE A 321 3.48 0.10 -16.57
N MET A 322 2.30 0.51 -16.10
CA MET A 322 2.11 1.71 -15.27
C MET A 322 2.13 1.35 -13.79
N LEU A 323 2.95 2.07 -13.03
CA LEU A 323 3.09 1.94 -11.59
C LEU A 323 2.95 3.30 -10.92
N HIS A 324 2.21 3.38 -9.83
CA HIS A 324 2.23 4.58 -9.00
C HIS A 324 2.18 4.29 -7.50
N ALA A 325 2.43 5.33 -6.72
CA ALA A 325 2.42 5.27 -5.26
C ALA A 325 2.00 6.63 -4.66
N ARG A 326 2.50 6.92 -3.46
CA ARG A 326 2.07 8.05 -2.62
C ARG A 326 2.20 9.42 -3.27
N GLY A 327 3.17 9.64 -4.16
CA GLY A 327 3.31 10.92 -4.87
C GLY A 327 2.17 11.21 -5.86
N ILE A 328 1.33 10.22 -6.18
CA ILE A 328 0.10 10.39 -6.96
C ILE A 328 -1.12 10.43 -6.04
N GLU A 329 -1.13 9.57 -5.02
CA GLU A 329 -2.29 9.31 -4.19
C GLU A 329 -2.49 10.34 -3.05
N HIS A 330 -1.42 10.89 -2.47
CA HIS A 330 -1.44 11.76 -1.27
C HIS A 330 -1.63 13.24 -1.62
N HIS A 331 -2.68 13.51 -2.38
CA HIS A 331 -3.02 14.83 -2.84
C HIS A 331 -4.52 15.09 -2.66
N SER A 332 -4.91 16.35 -2.57
CA SER A 332 -6.34 16.75 -2.53
C SER A 332 -7.11 16.26 -3.76
N ASN A 333 -6.43 16.04 -4.88
CA ASN A 333 -6.95 15.48 -6.13
C ASN A 333 -6.39 14.07 -6.43
N GLY A 334 -6.03 13.30 -5.39
CA GLY A 334 -5.36 12.00 -5.55
C GLY A 334 -6.13 11.01 -6.41
N VAL A 335 -7.47 10.94 -6.28
CA VAL A 335 -8.31 10.07 -7.11
C VAL A 335 -8.21 10.42 -8.59
N GLN A 336 -8.18 11.71 -8.92
CA GLN A 336 -8.06 12.19 -10.29
C GLN A 336 -6.66 11.92 -10.86
N ASN A 337 -5.60 12.05 -10.06
CA ASN A 337 -4.25 11.68 -10.48
C ASN A 337 -4.17 10.18 -10.82
N VAL A 338 -4.77 9.32 -9.96
CA VAL A 338 -4.85 7.87 -10.19
C VAL A 338 -5.61 7.55 -11.47
N LEU A 339 -6.78 8.17 -11.68
CA LEU A 339 -7.57 8.00 -12.90
C LEU A 339 -6.81 8.48 -14.15
N GLY A 340 -6.02 9.56 -14.05
CA GLY A 340 -5.16 10.01 -15.15
C GLY A 340 -4.15 8.95 -15.59
N ALA A 341 -3.49 8.30 -14.62
CA ALA A 341 -2.58 7.18 -14.91
C ALA A 341 -3.32 5.98 -15.52
N ILE A 342 -4.50 5.63 -15.00
CA ILE A 342 -5.34 4.54 -15.54
C ILE A 342 -5.82 4.85 -16.96
N ASN A 343 -6.21 6.10 -17.26
CA ASN A 343 -6.68 6.50 -18.57
C ASN A 343 -5.61 6.28 -19.64
N LEU A 344 -4.33 6.53 -19.34
CA LEU A 344 -3.23 6.20 -20.26
C LEU A 344 -3.14 4.70 -20.56
N VAL A 345 -3.40 3.85 -19.57
CA VAL A 345 -3.38 2.38 -19.71
C VAL A 345 -4.57 1.89 -20.53
N LEU A 346 -5.77 2.42 -20.26
CA LEU A 346 -7.00 2.04 -20.95
C LEU A 346 -7.02 2.55 -22.40
N ALA A 347 -6.61 3.80 -22.63
CA ALA A 347 -6.61 4.41 -23.96
C ALA A 347 -5.64 3.72 -24.94
N THR A 348 -4.60 3.06 -24.43
CA THR A 348 -3.66 2.26 -25.22
C THR A 348 -3.90 0.76 -25.10
N GLY A 349 -4.98 0.30 -24.45
CA GLY A 349 -5.29 -1.14 -24.33
C GLY A 349 -4.17 -1.96 -23.66
N ARG A 350 -3.52 -1.42 -22.62
CA ARG A 350 -2.37 -2.02 -21.92
C ARG A 350 -2.77 -2.75 -20.62
N ILE A 351 -3.94 -3.38 -20.63
CA ILE A 351 -4.46 -4.19 -19.52
C ILE A 351 -5.12 -5.47 -20.06
N GLY A 352 -5.13 -6.54 -19.27
CA GLY A 352 -5.76 -7.81 -19.66
C GLY A 352 -4.98 -8.62 -20.70
N LYS A 353 -3.70 -8.29 -20.93
CA LYS A 353 -2.80 -9.02 -21.83
C LYS A 353 -1.39 -9.15 -21.23
N PRO A 354 -0.60 -10.16 -21.62
CA PRO A 354 0.74 -10.37 -21.08
C PRO A 354 1.64 -9.14 -21.23
N LEU A 355 2.58 -8.98 -20.30
CA LEU A 355 3.61 -7.92 -20.32
C LEU A 355 3.05 -6.48 -20.26
N CYS A 356 1.75 -6.33 -20.06
CA CYS A 356 1.08 -5.05 -19.95
C CYS A 356 0.34 -4.98 -18.63
N GLY A 357 0.40 -3.84 -17.95
CA GLY A 357 -0.32 -3.76 -16.70
C GLY A 357 -0.39 -2.39 -16.06
N TYR A 358 -1.17 -2.39 -14.99
CA TYR A 358 -1.31 -1.29 -14.07
C TYR A 358 -1.23 -1.84 -12.65
N SER A 359 -0.46 -1.19 -11.78
CA SER A 359 -0.42 -1.56 -10.36
C SER A 359 -0.12 -0.36 -9.46
N THR A 360 -0.59 -0.47 -8.22
CA THR A 360 -0.37 0.50 -7.15
C THR A 360 0.58 -0.10 -6.12
N ILE A 361 1.69 0.58 -5.81
CA ILE A 361 2.68 0.07 -4.87
C ILE A 361 2.14 0.19 -3.43
N VAL A 362 1.77 -0.94 -2.86
CA VAL A 362 1.23 -1.01 -1.49
C VAL A 362 2.36 -0.75 -0.47
N GLY A 363 2.06 0.10 0.52
CA GLY A 363 3.06 0.59 1.47
C GLY A 363 3.46 -0.46 2.50
N GLN A 364 2.53 -0.88 3.36
CA GLN A 364 2.77 -1.83 4.45
C GLN A 364 2.45 -3.26 4.06
N ALA A 365 3.08 -4.21 4.78
CA ALA A 365 2.99 -5.64 4.54
C ALA A 365 1.58 -6.13 4.22
N ASN A 366 0.59 -5.91 5.09
CA ASN A 366 -0.78 -6.35 4.84
C ASN A 366 -1.73 -5.19 4.47
N GLY A 367 -1.22 -4.16 3.81
CA GLY A 367 -2.01 -2.99 3.40
C GLY A 367 -3.19 -3.35 2.49
N GLN A 368 -2.99 -4.32 1.60
CA GLN A 368 -4.03 -4.87 0.72
C GLN A 368 -5.03 -5.73 1.48
N GLY A 369 -4.54 -6.71 2.26
CA GLY A 369 -5.41 -7.61 3.01
C GLY A 369 -6.31 -6.87 4.01
N GLY A 370 -5.81 -5.80 4.63
CA GLY A 370 -6.60 -4.94 5.50
C GLY A 370 -7.84 -4.32 4.82
N ARG A 371 -7.69 -3.82 3.58
CA ARG A 371 -8.81 -3.26 2.79
C ARG A 371 -9.81 -4.34 2.42
N GLU A 372 -9.29 -5.46 1.94
CA GLU A 372 -10.11 -6.54 1.43
C GLU A 372 -10.90 -7.24 2.54
N HIS A 373 -10.36 -7.35 3.76
CA HIS A 373 -10.91 -8.22 4.81
C HIS A 373 -11.69 -7.47 5.91
N GLY A 374 -12.04 -6.20 5.71
CA GLY A 374 -13.07 -5.53 6.53
C GLY A 374 -12.57 -4.50 7.54
N GLN A 375 -11.35 -3.98 7.39
CA GLN A 375 -10.87 -2.86 8.22
C GLN A 375 -11.33 -1.48 7.75
N LYS A 376 -12.03 -1.36 6.61
CA LYS A 376 -12.59 -0.10 6.11
C LYS A 376 -14.03 0.11 6.57
N CYS A 377 -14.45 1.36 6.72
CA CYS A 377 -15.79 1.74 7.18
C CYS A 377 -16.90 1.56 6.14
N ASP A 378 -16.54 1.54 4.85
CA ASP A 378 -17.43 1.48 3.69
C ASP A 378 -17.54 0.07 3.08
N GLN A 379 -16.78 -0.89 3.61
CA GLN A 379 -16.65 -2.24 3.02
C GLN A 379 -16.71 -3.36 4.05
N LEU A 380 -17.41 -4.43 3.66
CA LEU A 380 -17.41 -5.74 4.26
C LEU A 380 -16.34 -6.64 3.58
N PRO A 381 -15.97 -7.78 4.19
CA PRO A 381 -14.95 -8.67 3.63
C PRO A 381 -15.20 -9.07 2.17
N GLY A 382 -14.13 -9.12 1.37
CA GLY A 382 -14.15 -9.41 -0.06
C GLY A 382 -14.60 -8.23 -0.93
N TRP A 383 -14.23 -6.99 -0.56
CA TRP A 383 -14.64 -5.73 -1.24
C TRP A 383 -16.14 -5.49 -1.35
N ARG A 384 -16.93 -6.18 -0.54
CA ARG A 384 -18.37 -6.06 -0.52
C ARG A 384 -18.77 -4.68 0.02
N ASP A 385 -19.49 -3.91 -0.78
CA ASP A 385 -20.04 -2.62 -0.34
C ASP A 385 -21.01 -2.80 0.84
N ILE A 386 -20.77 -2.08 1.95
CA ILE A 386 -21.60 -2.16 3.16
C ILE A 386 -23.01 -1.57 2.96
N SER A 387 -23.20 -0.78 1.90
CA SER A 387 -24.50 -0.16 1.55
C SER A 387 -25.32 -1.02 0.60
N ASN A 388 -24.76 -2.10 0.06
CA ASN A 388 -25.47 -3.01 -0.84
C ASN A 388 -26.23 -4.09 -0.02
N PRO A 389 -27.57 -4.21 -0.13
CA PRO A 389 -28.35 -5.18 0.63
C PRO A 389 -27.94 -6.64 0.41
N GLU A 390 -27.61 -7.04 -0.82
CA GLU A 390 -27.19 -8.42 -1.13
C GLU A 390 -25.87 -8.77 -0.45
N HIS A 391 -24.93 -7.82 -0.46
CA HIS A 391 -23.64 -7.95 0.20
C HIS A 391 -23.78 -8.08 1.72
N ARG A 392 -24.65 -7.26 2.32
CA ARG A 392 -24.95 -7.29 3.76
C ARG A 392 -25.58 -8.61 4.15
N LYS A 393 -26.63 -9.05 3.44
CA LYS A 393 -27.30 -10.33 3.66
C LYS A 393 -26.34 -11.51 3.59
N TYR A 394 -25.45 -11.54 2.60
CA TYR A 394 -24.44 -12.59 2.47
C TYR A 394 -23.53 -12.66 3.71
N ILE A 395 -22.97 -11.52 4.13
CA ILE A 395 -22.03 -11.48 5.26
C ILE A 395 -22.73 -11.75 6.60
N ALA A 396 -23.96 -11.25 6.78
CA ALA A 396 -24.78 -11.58 7.95
C ALA A 396 -24.99 -13.10 8.07
N GLY A 397 -25.30 -13.77 6.96
CA GLY A 397 -25.40 -15.24 6.90
C GLY A 397 -24.11 -15.96 7.26
N VAL A 398 -22.95 -15.49 6.78
CA VAL A 398 -21.63 -16.03 7.16
C VAL A 398 -21.34 -15.82 8.65
N TRP A 399 -21.80 -14.73 9.24
CA TRP A 399 -21.58 -14.40 10.65
C TRP A 399 -22.61 -14.99 11.61
N GLY A 400 -23.73 -15.49 11.10
CA GLY A 400 -24.83 -16.06 11.89
C GLY A 400 -25.60 -15.00 12.68
N ILE A 401 -25.78 -13.81 12.10
CA ILE A 401 -26.52 -12.67 12.72
C ILE A 401 -27.65 -12.20 11.81
N ASP A 402 -28.58 -11.40 12.35
CA ASP A 402 -29.55 -10.69 11.51
C ASP A 402 -28.84 -9.56 10.73
N GLU A 403 -29.25 -9.33 9.48
CA GLU A 403 -28.75 -8.22 8.66
C GLU A 403 -29.00 -6.86 9.32
N ALA A 404 -30.11 -6.71 10.05
CA ALA A 404 -30.46 -5.50 10.78
C ALA A 404 -29.47 -5.18 11.92
N GLU A 405 -28.70 -6.15 12.40
CA GLU A 405 -27.66 -5.94 13.41
C GLU A 405 -26.38 -5.32 12.83
N LEU A 406 -26.17 -5.40 11.51
CA LEU A 406 -25.01 -4.79 10.88
C LEU A 406 -25.17 -3.26 10.88
N PRO A 407 -24.19 -2.50 11.38
CA PRO A 407 -24.23 -1.05 11.27
C PRO A 407 -24.19 -0.61 9.79
N GLY A 408 -24.61 0.64 9.55
CA GLY A 408 -24.43 1.30 8.27
C GLY A 408 -22.96 1.66 8.00
N PRO A 409 -22.67 2.31 6.85
CA PRO A 409 -21.34 2.86 6.57
C PRO A 409 -20.92 3.87 7.65
N GLY A 410 -19.62 3.86 7.99
CA GLY A 410 -19.00 4.90 8.82
C GLY A 410 -18.67 6.17 8.02
N VAL A 411 -17.75 6.98 8.56
CA VAL A 411 -17.30 8.22 7.89
C VAL A 411 -16.32 7.87 6.77
N ASP A 412 -16.64 8.27 5.54
CA ASP A 412 -15.73 8.20 4.39
C ASP A 412 -14.96 9.51 4.18
#